data_AF-A0A662HWB4-F1
#
_entry.id   AF-A0A662HWB4-F1
#
_cell.length_a   1.000
_cell.length_b   1.000
_cell.length_c   1.000
_cell.angle_alpha   90.00
_cell.angle_beta   90.00
_cell.angle_gamma   90.00
#
_symmetry.space_group_name_H-M   'P 1'
#
loop_
_entity.id
_entity.type
_entity.pdbx_description
1 polymer ?
#
loop_
_entity_poly.entity_id
_entity_poly.type
_entity_poly.pdbx_seq_one_letter_code
_entity_poly.pdbx_strand_id
1 'polypeptide(L)'
;LLDVKKTDERIRTAAKFIAQYDPHRVVAVSARQYGQRPVKKFCAIVGCIPIVGRFPPGTFTSPSLSRYIEADLLIVTDPRMDAQAVEEASRAGIPVVALCDTDSPLQFIDLVIPVNNKGRRSLALVYWLLARQVLRERGDLPPDGDLPVSIDDFEARVLPTGEIV
;
A
#
# COMPACT_ATOMS: atom_id res chain seq x y z
N LEU A 1 18.09 9.01 -10.54
CA LEU A 1 17.85 8.93 -9.09
C LEU A 1 16.51 9.62 -8.82
N LEU A 2 15.65 9.06 -7.95
CA LEU A 2 14.38 9.70 -7.59
C LEU A 2 14.62 10.88 -6.62
N ASP A 3 13.74 11.90 -6.69
CA ASP A 3 13.78 13.05 -5.79
C ASP A 3 13.11 12.71 -4.45
N VAL A 4 13.91 12.68 -3.39
CA VAL A 4 13.46 12.33 -2.04
C VAL A 4 12.51 13.38 -1.47
N LYS A 5 12.65 14.66 -1.85
CA LYS A 5 11.73 15.72 -1.39
C LYS A 5 10.34 15.50 -1.95
N LYS A 6 10.25 15.20 -3.24
CA LYS A 6 8.97 14.82 -3.89
C LYS A 6 8.37 13.57 -3.28
N THR A 7 9.21 12.63 -2.84
CA THR A 7 8.74 11.41 -2.16
C THR A 7 8.05 11.76 -0.84
N ASP A 8 8.69 12.59 0.00
CA ASP A 8 8.10 13.04 1.28
C ASP A 8 6.79 13.81 1.06
N GLU A 9 6.77 14.75 0.11
CA GLU A 9 5.58 15.52 -0.25
C GLU A 9 4.42 14.62 -0.71
N ARG A 10 4.71 13.61 -1.54
CA ARG A 10 3.71 12.65 -2.02
C ARG A 10 3.23 11.70 -0.93
N ILE A 11 4.09 11.27 0.00
CA ILE A 11 3.67 10.48 1.17
C ILE A 11 2.70 11.29 2.03
N ARG A 12 2.99 12.56 2.32
CA ARG A 12 2.08 13.44 3.08
C ARG A 12 0.74 13.63 2.38
N THR A 13 0.78 13.86 1.06
CA THR A 13 -0.43 14.03 0.25
C THR A 13 -1.26 12.75 0.22
N ALA A 14 -0.63 11.59 0.04
CA ALA A 14 -1.30 10.30 0.06
C ALA A 14 -1.88 9.98 1.43
N ALA A 15 -1.16 10.26 2.51
CA ALA A 15 -1.65 10.05 3.86
C ALA A 15 -2.91 10.87 4.16
N LYS A 16 -2.94 12.14 3.76
CA LYS A 16 -4.14 13.00 3.86
C LYS A 16 -5.31 12.42 3.07
N PHE A 17 -5.05 11.92 1.87
CA PHE A 17 -6.07 11.32 1.03
C PHE A 17 -6.62 10.02 1.64
N ILE A 18 -5.75 9.11 2.08
CA ILE A 18 -6.12 7.85 2.73
C ILE A 18 -6.90 8.09 4.04
N ALA A 19 -6.53 9.11 4.81
CA ALA A 19 -7.16 9.41 6.09
C ALA A 19 -8.64 9.80 5.98
N GLN A 20 -9.11 10.23 4.81
CA GLN A 20 -10.50 10.61 4.56
C GLN A 20 -11.45 9.42 4.37
N TYR A 21 -10.90 8.21 4.14
CA TYR A 21 -11.69 7.00 3.90
C TYR A 21 -11.84 6.17 5.19
N ASP A 22 -12.95 5.44 5.28
CA ASP A 22 -13.15 4.40 6.29
C ASP A 22 -12.04 3.34 6.15
N PRO A 23 -11.20 3.12 7.19
CA PRO A 23 -10.14 2.12 7.14
C PRO A 23 -10.63 0.74 6.65
N HIS A 24 -11.83 0.31 7.03
CA HIS A 24 -12.35 -1.01 6.64
C HIS A 24 -12.72 -1.12 5.16
N ARG A 25 -12.78 0.00 4.44
CA ARG A 25 -13.02 0.06 2.99
C ARG A 25 -11.77 0.43 2.19
N VAL A 26 -10.62 0.58 2.84
CA VAL A 26 -9.32 0.74 2.17
C VAL A 26 -8.68 -0.63 1.97
N VAL A 27 -8.24 -0.93 0.77
CA VAL A 27 -7.55 -2.19 0.44
C VAL A 27 -6.12 -1.89 0.04
N ALA A 28 -5.16 -2.62 0.63
CA ALA A 28 -3.75 -2.54 0.23
C ALA A 28 -3.29 -3.87 -0.39
N VAL A 29 -2.70 -3.80 -1.58
CA VAL A 29 -2.32 -4.97 -2.39
C VAL A 29 -0.81 -5.05 -2.57
N SER A 30 -0.27 -6.28 -2.47
CA SER A 30 1.11 -6.58 -2.87
C SER A 30 1.28 -8.03 -3.32
N ALA A 31 1.49 -8.24 -4.61
CA ALA A 31 1.97 -9.51 -5.15
C ALA A 31 3.47 -9.73 -4.90
N ARG A 32 4.23 -8.65 -4.73
CA ARG A 32 5.69 -8.68 -4.52
C ARG A 32 6.03 -9.22 -3.13
N GLN A 33 6.87 -10.25 -3.07
CA GLN A 33 7.25 -10.93 -1.82
C GLN A 33 7.75 -9.97 -0.72
N TYR A 34 8.64 -9.03 -1.08
CA TYR A 34 9.15 -8.04 -0.13
C TYR A 34 8.11 -7.01 0.36
N GLY A 35 7.00 -6.84 -0.37
CA GLY A 35 5.91 -5.92 -0.01
C GLY A 35 4.81 -6.58 0.83
N GLN A 36 4.74 -7.92 0.87
CA GLN A 36 3.68 -8.64 1.60
C GLN A 36 3.70 -8.32 3.10
N ARG A 37 4.86 -8.37 3.74
CA ARG A 37 4.99 -8.07 5.18
C ARG A 37 4.75 -6.60 5.49
N PRO A 38 5.33 -5.61 4.78
CA PRO A 38 5.00 -4.20 4.95
C PRO A 38 3.50 -3.92 4.83
N VAL A 39 2.80 -4.48 3.83
CA VAL A 39 1.35 -4.31 3.65
C VAL A 39 0.55 -4.89 4.80
N LYS A 40 0.87 -6.11 5.26
CA LYS A 40 0.21 -6.72 6.43
C LYS A 40 0.37 -5.86 7.68
N LYS A 41 1.57 -5.35 7.94
CA LYS A 41 1.86 -4.50 9.11
C LYS A 41 1.17 -3.15 8.99
N PHE A 42 1.24 -2.52 7.82
CA PHE A 42 0.52 -1.28 7.53
C PHE A 42 -0.97 -1.43 7.82
N CYS A 43 -1.62 -2.47 7.30
CA CYS A 43 -3.04 -2.68 7.53
C CYS A 43 -3.40 -3.08 8.96
N ALA A 44 -2.54 -3.81 9.66
CA ALA A 44 -2.75 -4.09 11.09
C ALA A 44 -2.74 -2.83 11.95
N ILE A 45 -2.01 -1.78 11.54
CA ILE A 45 -1.88 -0.52 12.26
C ILE A 45 -2.97 0.48 11.85
N VAL A 46 -3.23 0.60 10.55
CA VAL A 46 -4.17 1.57 9.99
C VAL A 46 -5.62 1.06 10.01
N GLY A 47 -5.82 -0.25 10.10
CA GLY A 47 -7.14 -0.90 10.08
C GLY A 47 -7.64 -1.26 8.67
N CYS A 48 -6.77 -1.23 7.64
CA CYS A 48 -7.14 -1.59 6.26
C CYS A 48 -7.20 -3.09 5.99
N ILE A 49 -7.69 -3.46 4.81
CA ILE A 49 -7.74 -4.84 4.35
C ILE A 49 -6.47 -5.16 3.54
N PRO A 50 -5.61 -6.08 3.99
CA PRO A 50 -4.44 -6.49 3.22
C PRO A 50 -4.79 -7.64 2.26
N ILE A 51 -4.38 -7.51 1.00
CA ILE A 51 -4.37 -8.60 0.03
C ILE A 51 -2.92 -8.83 -0.41
N VAL A 52 -2.35 -9.96 -0.02
CA VAL A 52 -0.96 -10.29 -0.31
C VAL A 52 -0.84 -11.51 -1.22
N GLY A 53 0.21 -11.55 -2.03
CA GLY A 53 0.43 -12.61 -3.00
C GLY A 53 -0.48 -12.44 -4.20
N ARG A 54 -0.99 -13.54 -4.74
CA ARG A 54 -1.81 -13.50 -5.96
C ARG A 54 -3.14 -12.80 -5.69
N PHE A 55 -3.39 -11.70 -6.39
CA PHE A 55 -4.69 -11.02 -6.37
C PHE A 55 -5.77 -11.90 -7.04
N PRO A 56 -6.85 -12.27 -6.34
CA PRO A 56 -7.93 -13.07 -6.92
C PRO A 56 -8.73 -12.24 -7.93
N PRO A 57 -8.90 -12.71 -9.19
CA PRO A 57 -9.77 -12.02 -10.14
C PRO A 57 -11.22 -11.99 -9.66
N GLY A 58 -11.90 -10.86 -9.88
CA GLY A 58 -13.30 -10.64 -9.50
C GLY A 58 -13.49 -10.05 -8.11
N THR A 59 -12.41 -9.75 -7.39
CA THR A 59 -12.45 -9.21 -6.02
C THR A 59 -13.23 -7.90 -5.92
N PHE A 60 -13.12 -7.01 -6.91
CA PHE A 60 -13.85 -5.73 -6.91
C PHE A 60 -15.06 -5.70 -7.84
N THR A 61 -15.18 -6.68 -8.74
CA THR A 61 -16.14 -6.62 -9.86
C THR A 61 -17.25 -7.65 -9.80
N SER A 62 -17.14 -8.69 -8.96
CA SER A 62 -18.10 -9.80 -8.92
C SER A 62 -18.68 -10.02 -7.52
N PRO A 63 -19.84 -9.41 -7.20
CA PRO A 63 -20.49 -9.54 -5.89
C PRO A 63 -20.91 -10.97 -5.51
N SER A 64 -21.01 -11.89 -6.48
CA SER A 64 -21.37 -13.28 -6.24
C SER A 64 -20.22 -14.12 -5.68
N LEU A 65 -18.98 -13.62 -5.72
CA LEU A 65 -17.83 -14.31 -5.15
C LEU A 65 -17.76 -14.08 -3.63
N SER A 66 -17.44 -15.13 -2.88
CA SER A 66 -17.23 -15.05 -1.43
C SER A 66 -16.04 -14.17 -1.01
N ARG A 67 -15.19 -13.80 -1.97
CA ARG A 67 -14.02 -12.93 -1.78
C ARG A 67 -14.25 -11.52 -2.32
N TYR A 68 -15.48 -11.19 -2.69
CA TYR A 68 -15.84 -9.83 -3.08
C TYR A 68 -15.58 -8.86 -1.93
N ILE A 69 -14.96 -7.73 -2.25
CA ILE A 69 -14.71 -6.64 -1.29
C ILE A 69 -15.23 -5.36 -1.93
N GLU A 70 -16.14 -4.69 -1.23
CA GLU A 70 -16.56 -3.34 -1.56
C GLU A 70 -15.52 -2.37 -0.98
N ALA A 71 -14.63 -1.87 -1.85
CA ALA A 71 -13.53 -0.99 -1.47
C ALA A 71 -13.76 0.42 -2.02
N ASP A 72 -13.45 1.43 -1.20
CA ASP A 72 -13.54 2.84 -1.59
C ASP A 72 -12.19 3.41 -2.01
N LEU A 73 -11.08 2.73 -1.67
CA LEU A 73 -9.72 3.14 -2.02
C LEU A 73 -8.80 1.92 -2.18
N LEU A 74 -7.98 1.92 -3.23
CA LEU A 74 -6.95 0.92 -3.46
C LEU A 74 -5.54 1.52 -3.27
N ILE A 75 -4.70 0.85 -2.48
CA ILE A 75 -3.27 1.13 -2.33
C ILE A 75 -2.47 0.00 -2.99
N VAL A 76 -1.60 0.32 -3.93
CA VAL A 76 -0.83 -0.64 -4.72
C VAL A 76 0.67 -0.53 -4.45
N THR A 77 1.34 -1.67 -4.25
CA THR A 77 2.79 -1.70 -4.03
C THR A 77 3.58 -1.60 -5.35
N ASP A 78 3.12 -2.28 -6.40
CA ASP A 78 3.81 -2.28 -7.69
C ASP A 78 2.77 -2.38 -8.82
N PRO A 79 2.45 -1.28 -9.53
CA PRO A 79 1.44 -1.27 -10.59
C PRO A 79 1.65 -2.32 -11.69
N ARG A 80 2.90 -2.77 -11.91
CA ARG A 80 3.21 -3.80 -12.91
C ARG A 80 2.83 -5.19 -12.42
N MET A 81 3.14 -5.51 -11.16
CA MET A 81 2.86 -6.82 -10.57
C MET A 81 1.41 -6.96 -10.12
N ASP A 82 0.80 -5.85 -9.71
CA ASP A 82 -0.56 -5.76 -9.18
C ASP A 82 -1.56 -5.26 -10.24
N ALA A 83 -1.23 -5.36 -11.54
CA ALA A 83 -2.03 -4.82 -12.64
C ALA A 83 -3.49 -5.30 -12.62
N GLN A 84 -3.75 -6.55 -12.24
CA GLN A 84 -5.11 -7.09 -12.09
C GLN A 84 -5.95 -6.26 -11.09
N ALA A 85 -5.37 -5.86 -9.97
CA ALA A 85 -6.05 -5.06 -8.97
C ALA A 85 -6.34 -3.65 -9.49
N VAL A 86 -5.37 -3.06 -10.21
CA VAL A 86 -5.50 -1.73 -10.84
C VAL A 86 -6.60 -1.73 -11.91
N GLU A 87 -6.63 -2.74 -12.78
CA GLU A 87 -7.65 -2.86 -13.82
C GLU A 87 -9.06 -3.07 -13.25
N GLU A 88 -9.19 -3.90 -12.22
CA GLU A 88 -10.48 -4.10 -11.56
C GLU A 88 -10.94 -2.86 -10.79
N ALA A 89 -10.04 -2.16 -10.11
CA ALA A 89 -10.35 -0.90 -9.44
C ALA A 89 -10.85 0.15 -10.44
N SER A 90 -10.19 0.28 -11.60
CA SER A 90 -10.62 1.14 -12.69
C SER A 90 -12.04 0.82 -13.17
N ARG A 91 -12.37 -0.47 -13.36
CA ARG A 91 -13.72 -0.89 -13.75
C ARG A 91 -14.78 -0.65 -12.68
N ALA A 92 -14.41 -0.75 -11.41
CA ALA A 92 -15.28 -0.53 -10.26
C ALA A 92 -15.40 0.96 -9.87
N GLY A 93 -14.61 1.85 -10.47
CA GLY A 93 -14.58 3.28 -10.12
C GLY A 93 -13.87 3.58 -8.81
N ILE A 94 -12.94 2.71 -8.40
CA ILE A 94 -12.20 2.83 -7.14
C ILE A 94 -10.90 3.61 -7.39
N PRO A 95 -10.64 4.73 -6.69
CA PRO A 95 -9.40 5.48 -6.84
C PRO A 95 -8.17 4.66 -6.39
N VAL A 96 -7.04 4.89 -7.06
CA VAL A 96 -5.79 4.13 -6.86
C VAL A 96 -4.63 5.02 -6.45
N VAL A 97 -4.05 4.73 -5.29
CA VAL A 97 -2.75 5.27 -4.83
C VAL A 97 -1.69 4.20 -5.03
N ALA A 98 -0.58 4.53 -5.69
CA ALA A 98 0.46 3.52 -5.96
C ALA A 98 1.88 3.98 -5.63
N LEU A 99 2.68 3.01 -5.15
CA LEU A 99 4.13 3.12 -5.07
C LEU A 99 4.74 2.82 -6.44
N CYS A 100 5.32 3.84 -7.07
CA CYS A 100 5.84 3.73 -8.43
C CYS A 100 7.35 3.95 -8.48
N ASP A 101 8.06 3.01 -9.08
CA ASP A 101 9.45 3.17 -9.52
C ASP A 101 9.47 3.75 -10.95
N THR A 102 10.66 4.06 -11.48
CA THR A 102 10.83 4.75 -12.78
C THR A 102 10.26 3.98 -13.98
N ASP A 103 10.11 2.66 -13.87
CA ASP A 103 9.59 1.75 -14.89
C ASP A 103 8.13 1.31 -14.64
N SER A 104 7.48 1.86 -13.62
CA SER A 104 6.11 1.49 -13.26
C SER A 104 5.09 2.12 -14.22
N PRO A 105 4.10 1.35 -14.73
CA PRO A 105 3.02 1.93 -15.51
C PRO A 105 2.15 2.84 -14.65
N LEU A 106 1.75 3.99 -15.19
CA LEU A 106 0.93 4.98 -14.50
C LEU A 106 -0.54 4.96 -14.97
N GLN A 107 -0.92 3.97 -15.77
CA GLN A 107 -2.28 3.84 -16.29
C GLN A 107 -3.22 3.52 -15.12
N PHE A 108 -4.34 4.27 -15.04
CA PHE A 108 -5.36 4.13 -13.99
C PHE A 108 -4.83 4.35 -12.55
N ILE A 109 -3.73 5.10 -12.41
CA ILE A 109 -3.21 5.53 -11.10
C ILE A 109 -3.56 7.01 -10.89
N ASP A 110 -4.31 7.30 -9.83
CA ASP A 110 -4.74 8.67 -9.51
C ASP A 110 -3.69 9.43 -8.71
N LEU A 111 -2.99 8.73 -7.81
CA LEU A 111 -1.94 9.33 -6.99
C LEU A 111 -0.68 8.47 -6.95
N VAL A 112 0.42 9.05 -7.42
CA VAL A 112 1.72 8.40 -7.47
C VAL A 112 2.58 8.81 -6.28
N ILE A 113 3.15 7.82 -5.59
CA ILE A 113 4.22 7.99 -4.62
C ILE A 113 5.52 7.45 -5.26
N PRO A 114 6.42 8.33 -5.72
CA PRO A 114 7.63 7.90 -6.44
C PRO A 114 8.64 7.30 -5.45
N VAL A 115 8.86 5.98 -5.51
CA VAL A 115 9.75 5.25 -4.59
C VAL A 115 10.43 4.07 -5.28
N ASN A 116 11.50 3.55 -4.68
CA ASN A 116 12.00 2.23 -5.06
C ASN A 116 11.05 1.16 -4.50
N ASN A 117 10.18 0.61 -5.35
CA ASN A 117 9.21 -0.42 -4.99
C ASN A 117 9.76 -1.87 -5.11
N LYS A 118 11.07 -2.04 -5.32
CA LYS A 118 11.75 -3.34 -5.45
C LYS A 118 12.51 -3.73 -4.18
N GLY A 119 13.07 -2.74 -3.48
CA GLY A 119 13.93 -2.94 -2.32
C GLY A 119 13.18 -3.28 -1.05
N ARG A 120 13.62 -4.33 -0.35
CA ARG A 120 13.10 -4.78 0.95
C ARG A 120 13.03 -3.66 2.01
N ARG A 121 14.14 -2.96 2.23
CA ARG A 121 14.22 -1.83 3.17
C ARG A 121 13.39 -0.63 2.73
N SER A 122 13.36 -0.36 1.43
CA SER A 122 12.62 0.76 0.85
C SER A 122 11.13 0.59 1.09
N LEU A 123 10.56 -0.58 0.75
CA LEU A 123 9.16 -0.89 0.99
C LEU A 123 8.79 -0.84 2.47
N ALA A 124 9.63 -1.39 3.35
CA ALA A 124 9.41 -1.35 4.79
C ALA A 124 9.35 0.10 5.30
N LEU A 125 10.33 0.94 4.93
CA LEU A 125 10.39 2.34 5.32
C LEU A 125 9.19 3.14 4.80
N VAL A 126 8.83 2.97 3.53
CA VAL A 126 7.73 3.75 2.91
C VAL A 126 6.40 3.41 3.55
N TYR A 127 6.07 2.12 3.76
CA TYR A 127 4.84 1.75 4.43
C TYR A 127 4.81 2.16 5.90
N TRP A 128 5.96 2.13 6.59
CA TRP A 128 6.05 2.62 7.97
C TRP A 128 5.80 4.13 8.05
N LEU A 129 6.44 4.92 7.19
CA LEU A 129 6.23 6.36 7.10
C LEU A 129 4.79 6.71 6.72
N LEU A 130 4.21 5.97 5.78
CA LEU A 130 2.82 6.16 5.36
C LEU A 130 1.85 5.82 6.48
N ALA A 131 2.00 4.69 7.18
CA ALA A 131 1.16 4.34 8.34
C ALA A 131 1.22 5.43 9.41
N ARG A 132 2.43 5.88 9.75
CA ARG A 132 2.64 6.94 10.73
C ARG A 132 1.91 8.21 10.32
N GLN A 133 2.08 8.65 9.08
CA GLN A 133 1.45 9.87 8.62
C GLN A 133 -0.07 9.74 8.55
N VAL A 134 -0.62 8.60 8.11
CA VAL A 134 -2.07 8.36 8.09
C VAL A 134 -2.67 8.49 9.49
N LEU A 135 -2.06 7.88 10.51
CA LEU A 135 -2.54 8.00 11.88
C LEU A 135 -2.44 9.43 12.43
N ARG A 136 -1.41 10.18 12.03
CA ARG A 136 -1.28 11.61 12.38
C ARG A 136 -2.40 12.45 11.75
N GLU A 137 -2.74 12.20 10.50
CA GLU A 137 -3.83 12.92 9.81
C GLU A 137 -5.22 12.54 10.37
N ARG A 138 -5.39 11.31 10.90
CA ARG A 138 -6.62 10.87 11.59
C ARG A 138 -6.75 11.39 13.03
N GLY A 139 -5.66 11.86 13.63
CA GLY A 139 -5.61 12.26 15.04
C GLY A 139 -5.38 11.12 16.03
N ASP A 140 -5.16 9.90 15.55
CA ASP A 140 -4.81 8.73 16.37
C ASP A 140 -3.39 8.84 16.96
N LEU A 141 -2.53 9.60 16.28
CA LEU A 141 -1.20 9.99 16.76
C LEU A 141 -1.07 11.51 16.85
N PRO A 142 -0.36 12.05 17.87
CA PRO A 142 0.05 13.44 17.87
C PRO A 142 0.88 13.79 16.63
N PRO A 143 0.93 15.07 16.20
CA PRO A 143 1.69 15.48 15.01
C PRO A 143 3.17 15.05 15.01
N ASP A 144 3.79 15.01 16.18
CA ASP A 144 5.16 14.56 16.40
C ASP A 144 5.26 13.13 16.96
N GLY A 145 4.12 12.48 17.19
CA GLY A 145 4.03 11.12 17.71
C GLY A 145 4.58 10.10 16.72
N ASP A 146 5.30 9.10 17.22
CA ASP A 146 5.87 8.03 16.41
C ASP A 146 5.08 6.73 16.55
N LEU A 147 5.26 5.81 15.60
CA LEU A 147 4.67 4.49 15.71
C LEU A 147 5.33 3.71 16.88
N PRO A 148 4.57 2.89 17.61
CA PRO A 148 5.14 2.04 18.68
C PRO A 148 5.99 0.88 18.15
N VAL A 149 6.02 0.68 16.83
CA VAL A 149 6.75 -0.40 16.14
C VAL A 149 7.89 0.18 15.31
N SER A 150 8.97 -0.58 15.17
CA SER A 150 10.14 -0.15 14.40
C SER A 150 9.97 -0.44 12.90
N ILE A 151 10.84 0.15 12.08
CA ILE A 151 10.89 -0.14 10.64
C ILE A 151 11.26 -1.61 10.39
N ASP A 152 12.07 -2.22 11.26
CA ASP A 152 12.50 -3.61 11.15
C ASP A 152 11.32 -4.60 11.29
N ASP A 153 10.25 -4.20 11.98
CA ASP A 153 9.03 -5.01 12.08
C ASP A 153 8.31 -5.14 10.74
N PHE A 154 8.42 -4.12 9.88
CA PHE A 154 7.88 -4.09 8.52
C PHE A 154 8.77 -4.84 7.53
N GLU A 155 10.07 -4.98 7.81
CA GLU A 155 11.01 -5.58 6.88
C GLU A 155 10.74 -7.07 6.66
N ALA A 156 10.54 -7.48 5.41
CA ALA A 156 10.43 -8.90 5.04
C ALA A 156 11.66 -9.68 5.54
N ARG A 157 11.47 -10.87 6.09
CA ARG A 157 12.57 -11.71 6.57
C ARG A 157 12.91 -12.74 5.52
N VAL A 158 14.21 -12.93 5.29
CA VAL A 158 14.71 -14.00 4.43
C VAL A 158 15.11 -15.14 5.35
N LEU A 159 14.42 -16.27 5.25
CA LEU A 159 14.76 -17.47 5.98
C LEU A 159 16.05 -18.08 5.43
N PRO A 160 16.78 -18.89 6.23
CA PRO A 160 17.96 -19.60 5.76
C PRO A 160 17.70 -20.52 4.56
N THR A 161 16.44 -20.92 4.36
CA THR A 161 15.95 -21.70 3.21
C THR A 161 15.83 -20.91 1.92
N GLY A 162 16.00 -19.58 1.96
CA GLY A 162 15.79 -18.67 0.83
C GLY A 162 14.33 -18.20 0.68
N GLU A 163 13.42 -18.72 1.50
CA GLU A 163 12.02 -18.27 1.54
C GLU A 163 11.88 -16.88 2.17
N ILE A 164 11.00 -16.06 1.62
CA ILE A 164 10.75 -14.70 2.09
C ILE A 164 9.42 -14.67 2.86
N VAL A 165 9.45 -14.15 4.10
CA VAL A 165 8.32 -14.17 5.06
C VAL A 165 8.04 -12.80 5.68
#